data_AF-A0A3A4VBQ6-F1
#
_entry.id   AF-A0A3A4VBQ6-F1
#
_cell.length_a   1.000
_cell.length_b   1.000
_cell.length_c   1.000
_cell.angle_alpha   90.00
_cell.angle_beta   90.00
_cell.angle_gamma   90.00
#
_symmetry.space_group_name_H-M   'P 1'
#
loop_
_entity.id
_entity.type
_entity.pdbx_description
1 polymer ?
#
loop_
_entity_poly.entity_id
_entity_poly.type
_entity_poly.pdbx_seq_one_letter_code
_entity_poly.pdbx_strand_id
1 'polypeptide(L)'
;MRDGEPNMYMALATLRNGQAQRRWQRIQMMLAFDTIATPIMFSTVDIKTRITLSLVGFAIHVALIIAAMNGEQSVRLYSDKLAEIEQLDQEKSVTNDARPRVQVFSGAEYSYLDRSTRRVYVMFMSLGYGLVLAWGAASCYLVWKFWK
;
A
#
# COMPACT_ATOMS: atom_id res chain seq x y z
N MET A 1 -5.64 0.98 -35.99
CA MET A 1 -5.07 0.56 -34.70
C MET A 1 -3.57 0.62 -34.84
N ARG A 2 -2.82 1.10 -33.83
CA ARG A 2 -1.38 0.82 -33.78
C ARG A 2 -1.26 -0.56 -33.13
N ASP A 3 -0.67 -1.53 -33.80
CA ASP A 3 -0.78 -2.97 -33.50
C ASP A 3 -0.21 -3.44 -32.13
N GLY A 4 0.10 -2.54 -31.20
CA GLY A 4 0.62 -2.84 -29.85
C GLY A 4 -0.15 -2.21 -28.67
N GLU A 5 -1.11 -1.31 -28.89
CA GLU A 5 -1.81 -0.57 -27.82
C GLU A 5 -2.65 -1.45 -26.86
N PRO A 6 -3.41 -2.47 -27.30
CA PRO A 6 -4.19 -3.33 -26.40
C PRO A 6 -3.33 -4.06 -25.37
N ASN A 7 -2.12 -4.45 -25.79
CA ASN A 7 -1.20 -5.20 -24.96
C ASN A 7 -0.58 -4.32 -23.86
N MET A 8 -0.35 -3.04 -24.15
CA MET A 8 0.15 -2.07 -23.19
C MET A 8 -0.90 -1.74 -22.11
N TYR A 9 -2.16 -1.52 -22.50
CA TYR A 9 -3.25 -1.32 -21.54
C TYR A 9 -3.41 -2.51 -20.60
N MET A 10 -3.42 -3.72 -21.15
CA MET A 10 -3.54 -4.95 -20.36
C MET A 10 -2.35 -5.12 -19.42
N ALA A 11 -1.13 -4.84 -19.88
CA ALA A 11 0.07 -4.92 -19.05
C ALA A 11 0.05 -3.90 -17.90
N LEU A 12 -0.29 -2.64 -18.17
CA LEU A 12 -0.37 -1.59 -17.15
C LEU A 12 -1.49 -1.86 -16.14
N ALA A 13 -2.66 -2.29 -16.60
CA ALA A 13 -3.76 -2.68 -15.72
C ALA A 13 -3.38 -3.87 -14.83
N THR A 14 -2.67 -4.86 -15.39
CA THR A 14 -2.16 -6.02 -14.64
C THR A 14 -1.15 -5.59 -13.57
N LEU A 15 -0.20 -4.72 -13.92
CA LEU A 15 0.77 -4.18 -12.97
C LEU A 15 0.09 -3.37 -11.86
N ARG A 16 -0.86 -2.50 -12.21
CA ARG A 16 -1.66 -1.72 -11.26
C ARG A 16 -2.41 -2.62 -10.28
N ASN A 17 -3.10 -3.64 -10.78
CA ASN A 17 -3.86 -4.58 -9.94
C ASN A 17 -2.93 -5.44 -9.07
N GLY A 18 -1.79 -5.87 -9.60
CA GLY A 18 -0.77 -6.60 -8.83
C GLY A 18 -0.20 -5.76 -7.69
N GLN A 19 0.07 -4.46 -7.92
CA GLN A 19 0.51 -3.56 -6.85
C GLN A 19 -0.60 -3.29 -5.82
N ALA A 20 -1.85 -3.12 -6.27
CA ALA A 20 -2.98 -2.94 -5.37
C ALA A 20 -3.21 -4.17 -4.47
N GLN A 21 -3.07 -5.38 -5.01
CA GLN A 21 -3.14 -6.63 -4.25
C GLN A 21 -1.98 -6.73 -3.25
N ARG A 22 -0.73 -6.46 -3.68
CA ARG A 22 0.43 -6.46 -2.78
C ARG A 22 0.30 -5.43 -1.66
N ARG A 23 -0.27 -4.25 -1.94
CA ARG A 23 -0.57 -3.22 -0.93
C ARG A 23 -1.50 -3.78 0.14
N TRP A 24 -2.55 -4.49 -0.26
CA TRP A 24 -3.50 -5.09 0.70
C TRP A 24 -2.89 -6.23 1.50
N GLN A 25 -2.11 -7.10 0.86
CA GLN A 25 -1.38 -8.18 1.52
C GLN A 25 -0.41 -7.65 2.60
N ARG A 26 0.25 -6.50 2.35
CA ARG A 26 1.15 -5.87 3.33
C ARG A 26 0.42 -5.41 4.58
N ILE A 27 -0.80 -4.84 4.44
CA ILE A 27 -1.64 -4.48 5.59
C ILE A 27 -2.06 -5.72 6.37
N GLN A 28 -2.50 -6.78 5.68
CA GLN A 28 -2.89 -8.04 6.32
C GLN A 28 -1.72 -8.68 7.07
N MET A 29 -0.52 -8.67 6.49
CA MET A 29 0.69 -9.15 7.14
C MET A 29 1.04 -8.34 8.39
N MET A 30 0.88 -7.02 8.37
CA MET A 30 1.12 -6.17 9.53
C MET A 30 0.16 -6.52 10.67
N LEU A 31 -1.14 -6.62 10.38
CA LEU A 31 -2.14 -7.04 11.36
C LEU A 31 -1.87 -8.45 11.91
N ALA A 32 -1.53 -9.40 11.04
CA ALA A 32 -1.20 -10.76 11.46
C ALA A 32 0.07 -10.80 12.33
N PHE A 33 1.11 -10.04 11.94
CA PHE A 33 2.31 -9.90 12.74
C PHE A 33 1.98 -9.36 14.13
N ASP A 34 1.16 -8.31 14.23
CA ASP A 34 0.75 -7.73 15.51
C ASP A 34 0.02 -8.71 16.41
N THR A 35 -0.89 -9.51 15.85
CA THR A 35 -1.63 -10.52 16.62
C THR A 35 -0.76 -11.61 17.21
N ILE A 36 0.41 -11.88 16.62
CA ILE A 36 1.34 -12.95 17.05
C ILE A 36 2.50 -12.38 17.86
N ALA A 37 3.11 -11.28 17.39
CA ALA A 37 4.29 -10.68 17.99
C ALA A 37 3.99 -10.05 19.36
N THR A 38 2.82 -9.42 19.51
CA THR A 38 2.45 -8.75 20.77
C THR A 38 2.37 -9.75 21.94
N PRO A 39 1.61 -10.86 21.86
CA PRO A 39 1.60 -11.88 22.91
C PRO A 39 2.98 -12.45 23.22
N ILE A 40 3.77 -12.79 22.18
CA ILE A 40 5.12 -13.36 22.35
C ILE A 40 6.02 -12.41 23.12
N MET A 41 6.00 -11.12 22.78
CA MET A 41 6.82 -10.11 23.46
C MET A 41 6.42 -9.97 24.95
N PHE A 42 5.12 -9.95 25.26
CA PHE A 42 4.65 -9.86 26.64
C PHE A 42 4.82 -11.16 27.45
N SER A 43 4.80 -12.33 26.80
CA SER A 43 5.01 -13.62 27.47
C SER A 43 6.48 -13.96 27.72
N THR A 44 7.41 -13.30 27.03
CA THR A 44 8.86 -13.56 27.15
C THR A 44 9.38 -13.07 28.50
N VAL A 45 9.78 -13.96 29.41
CA VAL A 45 10.23 -13.60 30.77
C VAL A 45 11.64 -12.99 30.78
N ASP A 46 12.55 -13.49 29.94
CA ASP A 46 13.91 -12.96 29.85
C ASP A 46 13.94 -11.56 29.22
N ILE A 47 14.54 -10.60 29.93
CA ILE A 47 14.56 -9.19 29.53
C ILE A 47 15.42 -8.95 28.29
N LYS A 48 16.55 -9.66 28.14
CA LYS A 48 17.43 -9.50 26.98
C LYS A 48 16.71 -9.95 25.72
N THR A 49 16.11 -11.14 25.77
CA THR A 49 15.29 -11.68 24.69
C THR A 49 14.11 -10.76 24.37
N ARG A 50 13.43 -10.22 25.38
CA ARG A 50 12.31 -9.27 25.18
C ARG A 50 12.76 -8.00 24.45
N ILE A 51 13.89 -7.42 24.82
CA ILE A 51 14.46 -6.23 24.15
C ILE A 51 14.83 -6.56 22.70
N THR A 52 15.50 -7.69 22.45
CA THR A 52 15.86 -8.12 21.09
C THR A 52 14.62 -8.34 20.22
N LEU A 53 13.62 -9.05 20.72
CA LEU A 53 12.34 -9.26 20.02
C LEU A 53 11.62 -7.94 19.74
N SER A 54 11.64 -7.00 20.70
CA SER A 54 11.03 -5.68 20.53
C SER A 54 11.71 -4.87 19.41
N LEU A 55 13.05 -4.89 19.36
CA LEU A 55 13.84 -4.23 18.30
C LEU A 55 13.60 -4.83 16.92
N VAL A 56 13.60 -6.17 16.83
CA VAL A 56 13.31 -6.88 15.56
C VAL A 56 11.89 -6.59 15.12
N GLY A 57 10.92 -6.65 16.04
CA GLY A 57 9.53 -6.29 15.75
C GLY A 57 9.40 -4.87 15.24
N PHE A 58 10.08 -3.90 15.86
CA PHE A 58 10.10 -2.51 15.38
C PHE A 58 10.68 -2.39 13.96
N ALA A 59 11.79 -3.06 13.66
CA ALA A 59 12.39 -3.03 12.32
C ALA A 59 11.46 -3.61 11.24
N ILE A 60 10.78 -4.73 11.54
CA ILE A 60 9.80 -5.36 10.64
C ILE A 60 8.63 -4.40 10.37
N HIS A 61 8.10 -3.78 11.42
CA HIS A 61 7.04 -2.79 11.34
C HIS A 61 7.38 -1.61 10.41
N VAL A 62 8.57 -1.02 10.60
CA VAL A 62 9.05 0.07 9.74
C VAL A 62 9.18 -0.39 8.29
N ALA A 63 9.73 -1.58 8.05
CA ALA A 63 9.86 -2.13 6.71
C ALA A 63 8.50 -2.34 6.03
N LEU A 64 7.49 -2.85 6.77
CA LEU A 64 6.12 -3.03 6.26
C LEU A 64 5.44 -1.71 5.91
N ILE A 65 5.62 -0.67 6.72
CA ILE A 65 5.09 0.67 6.43
C ILE A 65 5.71 1.24 5.15
N ILE A 66 7.04 1.22 5.03
CA ILE A 66 7.74 1.70 3.82
C ILE A 66 7.27 0.91 2.60
N ALA A 67 7.15 -0.40 2.74
CA ALA A 67 6.63 -1.28 1.71
C ALA A 67 5.20 -0.89 1.29
N ALA A 68 4.31 -0.61 2.23
CA ALA A 68 2.94 -0.20 1.92
C ALA A 68 2.92 1.16 1.18
N MET A 69 3.71 2.14 1.64
CA MET A 69 3.84 3.46 0.99
C MET A 69 4.30 3.35 -0.47
N ASN A 70 5.32 2.52 -0.74
CA ASN A 70 5.81 2.29 -2.10
C ASN A 70 4.74 1.64 -3.00
N GLY A 71 3.93 0.75 -2.43
CA GLY A 71 2.78 0.15 -3.12
C GLY A 71 1.74 1.19 -3.52
N GLU A 72 1.40 2.11 -2.61
CA GLU A 72 0.48 3.23 -2.89
C GLU A 72 0.99 4.14 -4.00
N GLN A 73 2.27 4.53 -3.96
CA GLN A 73 2.88 5.35 -5.00
C GLN A 73 2.86 4.65 -6.37
N SER A 74 3.14 3.34 -6.40
CA SER A 74 3.11 2.56 -7.63
C SER A 74 1.70 2.47 -8.21
N VAL A 75 0.69 2.22 -7.38
CA VAL A 75 -0.72 2.18 -7.82
C VAL A 75 -1.16 3.51 -8.43
N ARG A 76 -0.76 4.63 -7.82
CA ARG A 76 -1.05 5.97 -8.36
C ARG A 76 -0.37 6.18 -9.70
N LEU A 77 0.93 5.91 -9.80
CA LEU A 77 1.68 6.06 -11.04
C LEU A 77 1.02 5.30 -12.19
N TYR A 78 0.64 4.03 -11.98
CA TYR A 78 -0.02 3.26 -13.03
C TYR A 78 -1.43 3.74 -13.34
N SER A 79 -2.18 4.23 -12.34
CA SER A 79 -3.52 4.78 -12.56
C SER A 79 -3.46 6.07 -13.36
N ASP A 80 -2.52 6.96 -13.05
CA ASP A 80 -2.30 8.22 -13.78
C ASP A 80 -1.91 7.93 -15.23
N LYS A 81 -1.01 6.96 -15.46
CA LYS A 81 -0.60 6.55 -16.81
C LYS A 81 -1.75 5.93 -17.60
N LEU A 82 -2.58 5.10 -16.97
CA LEU A 82 -3.78 4.54 -17.63
C LEU A 82 -4.79 5.63 -18.00
N ALA A 83 -5.00 6.62 -17.13
CA ALA A 83 -5.88 7.75 -17.41
C ALA A 83 -5.33 8.65 -18.53
N GLU A 84 -4.02 8.90 -18.56
CA GLU A 84 -3.35 9.68 -19.62
C GLU A 84 -3.51 9.01 -21.00
N ILE A 85 -3.27 7.70 -21.10
CA ILE A 85 -3.43 6.97 -22.36
C ILE A 85 -4.91 6.96 -22.79
N GLU A 86 -5.84 6.83 -21.84
CA GLU A 86 -7.27 6.87 -22.12
C GLU A 86 -7.74 8.24 -22.64
N GLN A 87 -7.23 9.34 -22.09
CA GLN A 87 -7.50 10.68 -22.61
C GLN A 87 -6.97 10.86 -24.03
N LEU A 88 -5.74 10.41 -24.31
CA LEU A 88 -5.16 10.45 -25.65
C LEU A 88 -5.97 9.63 -26.67
N ASP A 89 -6.53 8.49 -26.25
CA ASP A 89 -7.42 7.68 -27.08
C ASP A 89 -8.76 8.39 -27.36
N GLN A 90 -9.29 9.11 -26.37
CA GLN A 90 -10.51 9.90 -26.54
C GLN A 90 -10.30 11.08 -27.49
N GLU A 91 -9.22 11.84 -27.33
CA GLU A 91 -8.90 12.97 -28.21
C GLU A 91 -8.76 12.55 -29.69
N LYS A 92 -8.09 11.42 -29.94
CA LYS A 92 -7.99 10.84 -31.29
C LYS A 92 -9.33 10.37 -31.84
N SER A 93 -10.21 9.85 -30.98
CA SER A 93 -11.53 9.38 -31.40
C SER A 93 -12.41 10.54 -31.89
N VAL A 94 -12.31 11.71 -31.25
CA VAL A 94 -13.01 12.95 -31.64
C VAL A 94 -12.51 13.50 -32.97
N THR A 95 -11.23 13.30 -33.32
CA THR A 95 -10.64 13.83 -34.56
C THR A 95 -10.77 12.91 -35.78
N ASN A 96 -10.98 11.60 -35.60
CA ASN A 96 -10.92 10.61 -36.69
C ASN A 96 -12.25 9.86 -36.96
N ASP A 97 -13.39 10.36 -36.48
CA ASP A 97 -14.70 9.67 -36.53
C ASP A 97 -14.68 8.24 -35.95
N ALA A 98 -13.64 7.89 -35.20
CA ALA A 98 -13.57 6.62 -34.50
C ALA A 98 -14.48 6.72 -33.27
N ARG A 99 -15.32 5.70 -33.04
CA ARG A 99 -16.21 5.70 -31.87
C ARG A 99 -15.38 5.88 -30.58
N PRO A 100 -15.79 6.77 -29.67
CA PRO A 100 -15.11 6.94 -28.40
C PRO A 100 -15.05 5.60 -27.65
N ARG A 101 -13.86 5.23 -27.20
CA ARG A 101 -13.63 4.01 -26.41
C ARG A 101 -14.19 4.20 -25.00
N VAL A 102 -14.61 3.09 -24.38
CA VAL A 102 -15.18 3.07 -23.02
C VAL A 102 -14.22 3.72 -22.04
N GLN A 103 -14.74 4.68 -21.26
CA GLN A 103 -13.98 5.38 -20.24
C GLN A 103 -14.04 4.60 -18.92
N VAL A 104 -12.89 4.07 -18.48
CA VAL A 104 -12.75 3.22 -17.31
C VAL A 104 -11.88 3.87 -16.24
N PHE A 105 -10.82 4.62 -16.59
CA PHE A 105 -9.84 5.12 -15.61
C PHE A 105 -9.92 6.64 -15.38
N SER A 106 -10.46 7.38 -16.33
CA SER A 106 -10.65 8.84 -16.28
C SER A 106 -12.09 9.26 -15.96
N GLY A 107 -13.00 8.29 -15.81
CA GLY A 107 -14.41 8.53 -15.51
C GLY A 107 -14.68 8.90 -14.05
N ALA A 108 -15.80 9.58 -13.80
CA ALA A 108 -16.21 10.02 -12.46
C ALA A 108 -16.41 8.85 -11.48
N GLU A 109 -16.95 7.73 -11.96
CA GLU A 109 -17.20 6.51 -11.18
C GLU A 109 -15.89 5.88 -10.66
N TYR A 110 -14.87 5.79 -11.53
CA TYR A 110 -13.54 5.32 -11.12
C TYR A 110 -12.92 6.24 -10.09
N SER A 111 -13.02 7.56 -10.29
CA SER A 111 -12.49 8.54 -9.34
C SER A 111 -13.14 8.43 -7.95
N TYR A 112 -14.39 7.95 -7.88
CA TYR A 112 -15.12 7.74 -6.63
C TYR A 112 -14.66 6.45 -5.93
N LEU A 113 -14.59 5.34 -6.68
CA LEU A 113 -14.11 4.04 -6.18
C LEU A 113 -12.64 4.08 -5.75
N ASP A 114 -11.79 4.79 -6.50
CA ASP A 114 -10.39 4.97 -6.13
C ASP A 114 -10.26 5.81 -4.85
N ARG A 115 -11.05 6.88 -4.72
CA ARG A 115 -11.12 7.69 -3.50
C ARG A 115 -11.64 6.92 -2.29
N SER A 116 -12.62 6.03 -2.45
CA SER A 116 -13.11 5.20 -1.33
C SER A 116 -12.04 4.20 -0.89
N THR A 117 -11.43 3.49 -1.85
CA THR A 117 -10.37 2.50 -1.59
C THR A 117 -9.16 3.18 -0.94
N ARG A 118 -8.77 4.36 -1.41
CA ARG A 118 -7.69 5.15 -0.84
C ARG A 118 -8.01 5.62 0.58
N ARG A 119 -9.25 6.02 0.88
CA ARG A 119 -9.65 6.39 2.25
C ARG A 119 -9.49 5.23 3.22
N VAL A 120 -9.95 4.03 2.84
CA VAL A 120 -9.78 2.81 3.64
C VAL A 120 -8.30 2.54 3.88
N TYR A 121 -7.49 2.60 2.83
CA TYR A 121 -6.05 2.42 2.93
C TYR A 121 -5.39 3.44 3.88
N VAL A 122 -5.73 4.72 3.76
CA VAL A 122 -5.20 5.78 4.63
C VAL A 122 -5.57 5.52 6.08
N MET A 123 -6.81 5.13 6.36
CA MET A 123 -7.25 4.78 7.72
C MET A 123 -6.43 3.62 8.31
N PHE A 124 -6.24 2.53 7.56
CA PHE A 124 -5.44 1.39 8.03
C PHE A 124 -3.95 1.73 8.17
N MET A 125 -3.40 2.54 7.26
CA MET A 125 -2.02 3.03 7.38
C MET A 125 -1.84 3.90 8.60
N SER A 126 -2.77 4.80 8.91
CA SER A 126 -2.72 5.63 10.11
C SER A 126 -2.76 4.80 11.39
N LEU A 127 -3.61 3.76 11.42
CA LEU A 127 -3.62 2.79 12.53
C LEU A 127 -2.27 2.08 12.66
N GLY A 128 -1.73 1.61 11.53
CA GLY A 128 -0.41 0.98 11.50
C GLY A 128 0.69 1.92 12.02
N TYR A 129 0.74 3.16 11.55
CA TYR A 129 1.67 4.18 12.04
C TYR A 129 1.55 4.42 13.55
N GLY A 130 0.31 4.57 14.04
CA GLY A 130 0.05 4.73 15.47
C GLY A 130 0.61 3.56 16.28
N LEU A 131 0.43 2.33 15.78
CA LEU A 131 0.92 1.13 16.43
C LEU A 131 2.44 1.06 16.43
N VAL A 132 3.10 1.41 15.33
CA VAL A 132 4.58 1.47 15.26
C VAL A 132 5.15 2.53 16.19
N LEU A 133 4.51 3.69 16.32
CA LEU A 133 4.92 4.72 17.27
C LEU A 133 4.75 4.24 18.72
N ALA A 134 3.62 3.62 19.04
CA ALA A 134 3.39 3.04 20.36
C ALA A 134 4.41 1.94 20.69
N TRP A 135 4.72 1.07 19.72
CA TRP A 135 5.72 0.02 19.87
C TRP A 135 7.13 0.60 20.04
N GLY A 136 7.48 1.62 19.25
CA GLY A 136 8.74 2.33 19.38
C GLY A 136 8.90 2.97 20.76
N ALA A 137 7.86 3.66 21.25
CA ALA A 137 7.84 4.22 22.59
C ALA A 137 7.98 3.15 23.69
N ALA A 138 7.27 2.02 23.56
CA ALA A 138 7.39 0.89 24.47
C ALA A 138 8.81 0.28 24.46
N SER A 139 9.41 0.17 23.28
CA SER A 139 10.78 -0.35 23.10
C SER A 139 11.80 0.57 23.75
N CYS A 140 11.70 1.88 23.53
CA CYS A 140 12.55 2.89 24.17
C CYS A 140 12.39 2.89 25.69
N TYR A 141 11.15 2.76 26.20
CA TYR A 141 10.89 2.67 27.64
C TYR A 141 11.54 1.42 28.26
N LEU A 142 11.42 0.26 27.60
CA LEU A 142 12.07 -0.97 28.06
C LEU A 142 13.60 -0.82 28.11
N VAL A 143 14.21 -0.29 27.05
CA VAL A 143 15.66 -0.06 27.03
C VAL A 143 16.05 0.90 28.15
N TRP A 144 15.39 2.05 28.28
CA TRP A 144 15.72 3.04 29.31
C TRP A 144 15.59 2.50 30.75
N LYS A 145 14.54 1.73 31.04
CA LYS A 145 14.27 1.21 32.38
C LYS A 145 15.29 0.18 32.85
N PHE A 146 15.83 -0.63 31.94
CA PHE A 146 16.70 -1.76 32.27
C PHE A 146 18.19 -1.52 31.95
N TRP A 147 18.53 -0.34 31.42
CA TRP A 147 19.91 0.08 31.18
C TRP A 147 20.44 1.06 32.25
N LYS A 148 19.59 1.42 33.22
CA LYS A 148 19.96 2.01 34.51
C LYS A 148 20.02 0.93 35.57
#